data_AF-A0AA86ID79-F1
#
_entry.id   AF-A0AA86ID79-F1
#
_cell.length_a   1.000
_cell.length_b   1.000
_cell.length_c   1.000
_cell.angle_alpha   90.00
_cell.angle_beta   90.00
_cell.angle_gamma   90.00
#
_symmetry.space_group_name_H-M   'P 1'
#
loop_
_entity.id
_entity.type
_entity.pdbx_description
1 polymer ?
#
loop_
_entity_poly.entity_id
_entity_poly.type
_entity_poly.pdbx_seq_one_letter_code
_entity_poly.pdbx_strand_id
1 'polypeptide(L)'
;MTDTVYHYDPTTGEYAGRSPADHSPLEPGVVLIPAHATDEAPPEAGPHEVAVFRDGSWSVAADWRGVALFSKADGSGVTIAEIGATPADVSATETARPSAVHVWKAGQWIEDAQLKASQLVAL
;
A
#
# COMPACT_ATOMS: atom_id res chain seq x y z
N MET A 1 -24.83 19.42 14.14
CA MET A 1 -23.75 18.46 13.83
C MET A 1 -24.41 17.27 13.15
N THR A 2 -23.85 16.76 12.07
CA THR A 2 -24.31 15.53 11.41
C THR A 2 -23.36 14.42 11.84
N ASP A 3 -23.86 13.36 12.46
CA ASP A 3 -23.05 12.20 12.81
C ASP A 3 -22.59 11.49 11.53
N THR A 4 -21.42 10.86 11.58
CA THR A 4 -20.76 10.26 10.42
C THR A 4 -20.39 8.83 10.75
N VAL A 5 -20.60 7.93 9.78
CA VAL A 5 -20.07 6.57 9.82
C VAL A 5 -18.99 6.41 8.76
N TYR A 6 -18.02 5.55 9.06
CA TYR A 6 -16.86 5.25 8.25
C TYR A 6 -16.94 3.79 7.82
N HIS A 7 -16.92 3.58 6.51
CA HIS A 7 -17.08 2.27 5.89
C HIS A 7 -15.72 1.64 5.67
N TYR A 8 -15.67 0.32 5.73
CA TYR A 8 -14.50 -0.47 5.37
C TYR A 8 -14.89 -1.63 4.45
N ASP A 9 -13.95 -2.07 3.61
CA ASP A 9 -14.16 -3.23 2.76
C ASP A 9 -14.30 -4.50 3.62
N PRO A 10 -15.30 -5.37 3.36
CA PRO A 10 -15.55 -6.54 4.19
C PRO A 10 -14.45 -7.61 4.11
N THR A 11 -13.60 -7.59 3.08
CA THR A 11 -12.55 -8.59 2.84
C THR A 11 -11.19 -8.06 3.27
N THR A 12 -10.81 -6.88 2.80
CA THR A 12 -9.49 -6.29 3.07
C THR A 12 -9.49 -5.50 4.37
N GLY A 13 -10.65 -5.01 4.83
CA GLY A 13 -10.78 -4.10 5.96
C GLY A 13 -10.37 -2.67 5.63
N GLU A 14 -9.98 -2.37 4.39
CA GLU A 14 -9.48 -1.04 4.04
C GLU A 14 -10.59 0.02 4.07
N TYR A 15 -10.23 1.25 4.43
CA TYR A 15 -11.18 2.35 4.47
C TYR A 15 -11.83 2.58 3.09
N ALA A 16 -13.16 2.50 3.06
CA ALA A 16 -13.97 2.57 1.84
C ALA A 16 -14.77 3.88 1.71
N GLY A 17 -14.53 4.85 2.60
CA GLY A 17 -15.18 6.16 2.58
C GLY A 17 -16.10 6.39 3.77
N ARG A 18 -16.82 7.51 3.75
CA ARG A 18 -17.71 7.94 4.84
C ARG A 18 -19.06 8.40 4.32
N SER A 19 -20.08 8.31 5.16
CA SER A 19 -21.41 8.87 4.90
C SER A 19 -21.99 9.48 6.17
N PRO A 20 -22.98 10.38 6.04
CA PRO A 20 -23.84 10.73 7.17
C PRO A 20 -24.42 9.46 7.81
N ALA A 21 -24.56 9.48 9.13
CA ALA A 21 -25.25 8.43 9.86
C ALA A 21 -26.76 8.70 9.85
N ASP A 22 -27.55 7.64 9.67
CA ASP A 22 -28.99 7.70 9.87
C ASP A 22 -29.30 7.55 11.36
N HIS A 23 -30.24 8.33 11.89
CA HIS A 23 -30.69 8.18 13.27
C HIS A 23 -31.82 7.16 13.36
N SER A 24 -31.83 6.38 14.45
CA SER A 24 -32.91 5.43 14.73
C SER A 24 -34.23 6.18 14.89
N PRO A 25 -35.28 5.82 14.12
CA PRO A 25 -36.61 6.40 14.32
C PRO A 25 -37.28 5.87 15.60
N LEU A 26 -36.76 4.79 16.19
CA LEU A 26 -37.30 4.14 17.38
C LEU A 26 -36.58 4.56 18.67
N GLU A 27 -35.31 4.95 18.57
CA GLU A 27 -34.44 5.23 19.70
C GLU A 27 -33.81 6.63 19.53
N PRO A 28 -34.38 7.67 20.17
CA PRO A 28 -33.85 9.02 20.07
C PRO A 28 -32.38 9.10 20.52
N GLY A 29 -31.54 9.66 19.66
CA GLY A 29 -30.10 9.83 19.91
C GLY A 29 -29.22 8.64 19.53
N VAL A 30 -29.80 7.52 19.07
CA VAL A 30 -29.03 6.37 18.55
C VAL A 30 -28.82 6.53 17.05
N VAL A 31 -27.58 6.27 16.59
CA VAL A 31 -27.24 6.20 15.17
C VAL A 31 -27.25 4.75 14.68
N LEU A 32 -27.68 4.56 13.44
CA LEU A 32 -27.65 3.27 12.77
C LEU A 32 -26.29 3.11 12.10
N ILE A 33 -25.56 2.06 12.49
CA ILE A 33 -24.27 1.69 11.91
C ILE A 33 -24.51 0.49 10.98
N PRO A 34 -24.33 0.64 9.65
CA PRO A 34 -24.42 -0.47 8.72
C PRO A 34 -23.40 -1.57 9.01
N ALA A 35 -23.60 -2.74 8.40
CA ALA A 35 -22.53 -3.73 8.34
C ALA A 35 -21.29 -3.14 7.66
N HIS A 36 -20.11 -3.48 8.19
CA HIS A 36 -18.82 -3.00 7.68
C HIS A 36 -18.65 -1.47 7.80
N ALA A 37 -19.20 -0.89 8.86
CA ALA A 37 -19.00 0.50 9.22
C ALA A 37 -18.74 0.66 10.73
N THR A 38 -18.17 1.79 11.11
CA THR A 38 -17.94 2.21 12.49
C THR A 38 -18.18 3.72 12.62
N ASP A 39 -18.51 4.19 13.82
CA ASP A 39 -18.56 5.62 14.17
C ASP A 39 -17.17 6.16 14.56
N GLU A 40 -16.17 5.29 14.70
CA GLU A 40 -14.76 5.65 14.88
C GLU A 40 -14.15 6.14 13.55
N ALA A 41 -13.58 7.35 13.56
CA ALA A 41 -12.87 7.87 12.40
C ALA A 41 -11.57 7.09 12.15
N PRO A 42 -11.24 6.76 10.88
CA PRO A 42 -9.97 6.13 10.57
C PRO A 42 -8.81 7.09 10.86
N PRO A 43 -7.62 6.56 11.20
CA PRO A 43 -6.40 7.35 11.26
C PRO A 43 -6.06 7.92 9.88
N GLU A 44 -5.30 9.01 9.88
CA GLU A 44 -4.70 9.52 8.65
C GLU A 44 -3.63 8.54 8.15
N ALA A 45 -3.70 8.18 6.87
CA ALA A 45 -2.73 7.32 6.20
C ALA A 45 -1.85 8.16 5.26
N GLY A 46 -0.53 7.91 5.29
CA GLY A 46 0.44 8.59 4.45
C GLY A 46 0.62 7.96 3.06
N PRO A 47 1.66 8.38 2.33
CA PRO A 47 2.07 7.72 1.09
C PRO A 47 2.37 6.24 1.33
N HIS A 48 1.87 5.38 0.45
CA HIS A 48 2.02 3.93 0.53
C HIS A 48 1.47 3.31 1.82
N GLU A 49 0.41 3.90 2.35
CA GLU A 49 -0.29 3.42 3.53
C GLU A 49 -1.80 3.47 3.31
N VAL A 50 -2.52 2.65 4.06
CA VAL A 50 -3.99 2.63 4.08
C VAL A 50 -4.48 2.34 5.50
N ALA A 51 -5.59 2.99 5.89
CA ALA A 51 -6.28 2.67 7.14
C ALA A 51 -7.09 1.38 6.97
N VAL A 52 -6.96 0.47 7.94
CA VAL A 52 -7.59 -0.85 7.93
C VAL A 52 -8.29 -1.11 9.25
N PHE A 53 -9.57 -1.48 9.17
CA PHE A 53 -10.39 -1.87 10.32
C PHE A 53 -10.36 -3.38 10.51
N ARG A 54 -9.77 -3.85 11.61
CA ARG A 54 -9.73 -5.27 11.99
C ARG A 54 -9.88 -5.39 13.49
N ASP A 55 -10.49 -6.50 13.93
CA ASP A 55 -10.66 -6.83 15.35
C ASP A 55 -11.28 -5.69 16.17
N GLY A 56 -12.18 -4.91 15.56
CA GLY A 56 -12.91 -3.83 16.21
C GLY A 56 -12.16 -2.50 16.35
N SER A 57 -11.04 -2.30 15.64
CA SER A 57 -10.30 -1.04 15.68
C SER A 57 -9.60 -0.71 14.37
N TRP A 58 -9.34 0.58 14.15
CA TRP A 58 -8.51 1.03 13.03
C TRP A 58 -7.01 0.88 13.30
N SER A 59 -6.27 0.57 12.24
CA SER A 59 -4.81 0.60 12.22
C SER A 59 -4.32 1.07 10.85
N VAL A 60 -3.09 1.59 10.78
CA VAL A 60 -2.44 1.92 9.50
C VAL A 60 -1.61 0.73 9.05
N ALA A 61 -1.73 0.33 7.79
CA ALA A 61 -0.97 -0.73 7.16
C ALA A 61 -0.28 -0.22 5.88
N ALA A 62 0.86 -0.83 5.54
CA ALA A 62 1.55 -0.52 4.28
C ALA A 62 0.66 -0.90 3.08
N ASP A 63 0.63 -0.06 2.06
CA ASP A 63 -0.09 -0.31 0.82
C ASP A 63 0.75 0.13 -0.38
N TRP A 64 1.44 -0.86 -0.95
CA TRP A 64 2.30 -0.69 -2.12
C TRP A 64 1.64 -1.19 -3.40
N ARG A 65 0.32 -1.44 -3.36
CA ARG A 65 -0.43 -1.87 -4.55
C ARG A 65 -0.39 -0.78 -5.62
N GLY A 66 -0.25 -1.18 -6.88
CA GLY A 66 -0.19 -0.26 -8.02
C GLY A 66 1.09 0.57 -8.13
N VAL A 67 2.05 0.45 -7.21
CA VAL A 67 3.35 1.14 -7.30
C VAL A 67 4.27 0.43 -8.29
N ALA A 68 4.96 1.19 -9.14
CA ALA A 68 5.97 0.65 -10.04
C ALA A 68 7.22 0.25 -9.26
N LEU A 69 7.41 -1.06 -9.07
CA LEU A 69 8.56 -1.62 -8.37
C LEU A 69 9.42 -2.45 -9.33
N PHE A 70 10.71 -2.52 -9.02
CA PHE A 70 11.72 -3.21 -9.80
C PHE A 70 12.53 -4.15 -8.90
N SER A 71 12.71 -5.40 -9.33
CA SER A 71 13.55 -6.38 -8.66
C SER A 71 14.97 -5.85 -8.50
N LYS A 72 15.52 -5.90 -7.29
CA LYS A 72 16.93 -5.56 -7.02
C LYS A 72 17.92 -6.54 -7.66
N ALA A 73 17.45 -7.72 -8.10
CA ALA A 73 18.29 -8.72 -8.74
C ALA A 73 18.61 -8.36 -10.20
N ASP A 74 17.61 -7.94 -10.96
CA ASP A 74 17.74 -7.80 -12.41
C ASP A 74 17.01 -6.58 -13.02
N GLY A 75 16.24 -5.84 -12.23
CA GLY A 75 15.46 -4.69 -12.69
C GLY A 75 14.13 -5.05 -13.34
N SER A 76 13.69 -6.31 -13.31
CA SER A 76 12.37 -6.72 -13.81
C SER A 76 11.24 -6.10 -12.97
N GLY A 77 10.07 -5.88 -13.58
CA GLY A 77 8.92 -5.31 -12.89
C GLY A 77 8.36 -6.26 -11.82
N VAL A 78 8.05 -5.70 -10.65
CA VAL A 78 7.47 -6.40 -9.51
C VAL A 78 6.19 -5.69 -9.09
N THR A 79 5.18 -6.44 -8.66
CA THR A 79 3.94 -5.88 -8.13
C THR A 79 3.66 -6.47 -6.75
N ILE A 80 3.03 -5.65 -5.90
CA ILE A 80 2.48 -6.07 -4.61
C ILE A 80 0.96 -6.05 -4.75
N ALA A 81 0.29 -7.13 -4.35
CA ALA A 81 -1.17 -7.27 -4.45
C ALA A 81 -1.86 -7.17 -3.07
N GLU A 82 -1.12 -7.34 -1.99
CA GLU A 82 -1.66 -7.47 -0.63
C GLU A 82 -1.33 -6.23 0.21
N ILE A 83 -2.31 -5.81 1.01
CA ILE A 83 -2.09 -4.80 2.06
C ILE A 83 -1.19 -5.42 3.14
N GLY A 84 -0.22 -4.64 3.60
CA GLY A 84 0.77 -5.01 4.61
C GLY A 84 2.09 -5.51 4.03
N ALA A 85 2.15 -5.85 2.74
CA ALA A 85 3.39 -6.21 2.06
C ALA A 85 4.16 -4.97 1.61
N THR A 86 5.48 -5.04 1.67
CA THR A 86 6.42 -3.94 1.37
C THR A 86 7.39 -4.33 0.25
N PRO A 87 8.06 -3.36 -0.39
CA PRO A 87 9.10 -3.65 -1.38
C PRO A 87 10.26 -4.46 -0.81
N ALA A 88 10.50 -4.38 0.50
CA ALA A 88 11.54 -5.20 1.15
C ALA A 88 11.19 -6.69 1.10
N ASP A 89 9.93 -7.04 1.33
CA ASP A 89 9.45 -8.44 1.35
C ASP A 89 9.63 -9.14 -0.01
N VAL A 90 9.57 -8.36 -1.10
CA VAL A 90 9.74 -8.85 -2.48
C VAL A 90 11.10 -8.47 -3.08
N SER A 91 12.06 -8.01 -2.26
CA SER A 91 13.40 -7.60 -2.72
C SER A 91 13.37 -6.60 -3.88
N ALA A 92 12.45 -5.63 -3.85
CA ALA A 92 12.25 -4.63 -4.88
C ALA A 92 12.62 -3.21 -4.44
N THR A 93 12.69 -2.30 -5.40
CA THR A 93 12.96 -0.87 -5.29
C THR A 93 12.06 -0.09 -6.24
N GLU A 94 11.72 1.15 -5.92
CA GLU A 94 11.03 2.06 -6.85
C GLU A 94 11.96 2.58 -7.96
N THR A 95 13.28 2.41 -7.81
CA THR A 95 14.25 2.88 -8.79
C THR A 95 14.45 1.87 -9.92
N ALA A 96 14.07 2.22 -11.14
CA ALA A 96 14.33 1.39 -12.32
C ALA A 96 15.84 1.15 -12.52
N ARG A 97 16.19 -0.05 -12.97
CA ARG A 97 17.57 -0.39 -13.32
C ARG A 97 18.00 0.42 -14.55
N PRO A 98 19.06 1.24 -14.48
CA PRO A 98 19.43 2.12 -15.60
C PRO A 98 19.87 1.37 -16.86
N SER A 99 20.58 0.24 -16.70
CA SER A 99 20.99 -0.61 -17.82
C SER A 99 21.43 -2.00 -17.35
N ALA A 100 21.64 -2.92 -18.30
CA ALA A 100 22.11 -4.28 -18.04
C ALA A 100 23.50 -4.36 -17.37
N VAL A 101 24.27 -3.26 -17.34
CA VAL A 101 25.57 -3.22 -16.65
C VAL A 101 25.47 -2.74 -15.21
N HIS A 102 24.29 -2.33 -14.74
CA HIS A 102 24.10 -1.91 -13.35
C HIS A 102 23.69 -3.09 -12.47
N VAL A 103 24.17 -3.11 -11.23
CA VAL A 103 23.82 -4.11 -10.20
C VAL A 103 23.44 -3.39 -8.91
N TRP A 104 22.50 -3.94 -8.14
CA TRP A 104 22.05 -3.32 -6.90
C TRP A 104 23.08 -3.57 -5.79
N LYS A 105 23.69 -2.49 -5.26
CA LYS A 105 24.69 -2.53 -4.20
C LYS A 105 24.48 -1.34 -3.27
N ALA A 106 24.52 -1.58 -1.95
CA ALA A 106 24.41 -0.54 -0.93
C ALA A 106 23.22 0.43 -1.12
N GLY A 107 22.06 -0.11 -1.53
CA GLY A 107 20.83 0.68 -1.66
C GLY A 107 20.68 1.47 -2.98
N GLN A 108 21.54 1.24 -3.98
CA GLN A 108 21.46 1.90 -5.27
C GLN A 108 21.97 1.02 -6.42
N TRP A 109 21.61 1.39 -7.65
CA TRP A 109 22.17 0.77 -8.86
C TRP A 109 23.58 1.31 -9.12
N ILE A 110 24.58 0.43 -9.13
CA ILE A 110 25.99 0.76 -9.41
C ILE A 110 26.44 0.05 -10.68
N GLU A 111 27.12 0.76 -11.57
CA GLU A 111 27.72 0.17 -12.77
C GLU A 111 28.77 -0.89 -12.38
N ASP A 112 28.66 -2.06 -13.00
CA ASP A 112 29.59 -3.16 -12.81
C ASP A 112 30.62 -3.21 -13.94
N ALA A 113 31.90 -3.07 -13.57
CA ALA A 113 32.99 -3.00 -14.52
C ALA A 113 33.13 -4.28 -15.38
N GLN A 114 32.80 -5.46 -14.82
CA GLN A 114 32.88 -6.71 -15.56
C GLN A 114 31.76 -6.79 -16.59
N LEU A 115 30.52 -6.47 -16.21
CA LEU A 115 29.38 -6.44 -17.14
C LEU A 115 29.61 -5.42 -18.26
N LYS A 116 30.14 -4.24 -17.93
CA LYS A 116 30.49 -3.22 -18.92
C LYS A 116 31.55 -3.71 -19.90
N ALA A 117 32.62 -4.31 -19.41
CA ALA A 117 33.67 -4.89 -20.26
C ALA A 117 33.10 -5.98 -21.18
N SER A 118 32.27 -6.89 -20.65
CA SER A 118 31.61 -7.93 -21.45
C SER A 118 30.68 -7.38 -22.51
N GLN A 119 29.94 -6.29 -22.22
CA GLN A 119 29.06 -5.65 -23.20
C GLN A 119 29.84 -5.03 -24.36
N LEU A 120 30.99 -4.40 -24.08
CA LEU A 120 31.84 -3.78 -25.10
C LEU A 120 32.51 -4.80 -26.03
N VAL A 121 32.79 -6.01 -25.55
CA VAL A 121 33.39 -7.10 -26.33
C VAL A 121 32.34 -7.82 -27.21
N ALA A 122 31.05 -7.70 -26.88
CA ALA A 122 29.95 -8.32 -27.62
C ALA A 122 29.42 -7.47 -28.80
N LEU A 123 30.00 -6.28 -29.04
CA LEU A 123 29.70 -5.35 -30.13
C LEU A 123 30.73 -5.46 -31.26
#